data_AF-A0A848P712-F1
#
_entry.id   AF-A0A848P712-F1
#
_cell.length_a   1.000
_cell.length_b   1.000
_cell.length_c   1.000
_cell.angle_alpha   90.00
_cell.angle_beta   90.00
_cell.angle_gamma   90.00
#
_symmetry.space_group_name_H-M   'P 1'
#
loop_
_entity.id
_entity.type
_entity.pdbx_description
1 polymer ?
#
loop_
_entity_poly.entity_id
_entity_poly.type
_entity_poly.pdbx_seq_one_letter_code
_entity_poly.pdbx_strand_id
1 'polypeptide(L)'
;MWGFHIHLDIEGFVRSSTYPDDYIGLFRDATGRSLTPAEARTKLTIDKARGHKVLPMSKECGAALCPHATDGCSGFDYSGGGCPGYQRGNGKAAPHSTATTTEVNDAADE
;
A
#
# COMPACT_ATOMS: atom_id res chain seq x y z
N MET A 1 -21.72 7.19 -9.51
CA MET A 1 -21.48 6.54 -8.19
C MET A 1 -20.19 7.13 -7.66
N TRP A 2 -20.21 7.80 -6.51
CA TRP A 2 -19.03 8.47 -5.93
C TRP A 2 -18.28 7.43 -5.09
N GLY A 3 -17.00 7.20 -5.39
CA GLY A 3 -16.12 6.33 -4.62
C GLY A 3 -15.22 7.15 -3.71
N PHE A 4 -15.05 6.74 -2.45
CA PHE A 4 -14.10 7.36 -1.53
C PHE A 4 -12.81 6.55 -1.51
N HIS A 5 -11.71 7.20 -1.89
CA HIS A 5 -10.37 6.61 -1.84
C HIS A 5 -9.65 7.12 -0.58
N ILE A 6 -9.31 6.21 0.33
CA ILE A 6 -8.57 6.56 1.56
C ILE A 6 -7.09 6.25 1.36
N HIS A 7 -6.25 7.28 1.53
CA HIS A 7 -4.80 7.17 1.44
C HIS A 7 -4.10 8.27 2.24
N LEU A 8 -2.82 8.05 2.57
CA LEU A 8 -1.91 9.05 3.10
C LEU A 8 -1.19 9.71 1.92
N ASP A 9 -1.40 11.01 1.72
CA ASP A 9 -0.62 11.80 0.76
C ASP A 9 0.76 12.14 1.35
N ILE A 10 1.84 11.70 0.70
CA ILE A 10 3.19 11.83 1.26
C ILE A 10 3.62 13.29 1.34
N GLU A 11 3.45 14.07 0.26
CA GLU A 11 3.92 15.46 0.25
C GLU A 11 3.09 16.36 1.16
N GLY A 12 1.77 16.18 1.12
CA GLY A 12 0.80 16.84 1.98
C GLY A 12 1.13 16.59 3.43
N PHE A 13 1.30 15.31 3.82
CA PHE A 13 1.68 14.96 5.19
C PHE A 13 3.00 15.61 5.58
N VAL A 14 4.08 15.43 4.82
CA VAL A 14 5.41 16.00 5.16
C VAL A 14 5.35 17.52 5.30
N ARG A 15 4.55 18.20 4.46
CA ARG A 15 4.40 19.66 4.48
C ARG A 15 3.60 20.16 5.69
N SER A 16 2.58 19.42 6.14
CA SER A 16 1.67 19.87 7.20
C SER A 16 1.96 19.27 8.57
N SER A 17 2.70 18.17 8.64
CA SER A 17 3.01 17.45 9.87
C SER A 17 3.98 18.22 10.78
N THR A 18 3.73 18.17 12.09
CA THR A 18 4.64 18.67 13.12
C THR A 18 5.61 17.56 13.51
N TYR A 19 6.90 17.79 13.29
CA TYR A 19 7.95 16.88 13.73
C TYR A 19 8.38 17.19 15.17
N PRO A 20 8.56 16.18 16.06
CA PRO A 20 8.46 14.75 15.80
C PRO A 20 7.05 14.16 16.03
N ASP A 21 6.15 14.91 16.64
CA ASP A 21 4.93 14.38 17.26
C ASP A 21 4.01 13.62 16.30
N ASP A 22 3.78 14.16 15.10
CA ASP A 22 2.88 13.53 14.11
C ASP A 22 3.47 12.27 13.46
N TYR A 23 4.77 12.03 13.64
CA TYR A 23 5.46 10.85 13.11
C TYR A 23 5.45 9.67 14.09
N ILE A 24 5.07 9.89 15.35
CA ILE A 24 5.06 8.86 16.38
C ILE A 24 4.02 7.79 16.05
N GLY A 25 4.46 6.55 15.86
CA GLY A 25 3.57 5.42 15.59
C GLY A 25 2.91 5.43 14.21
N LEU A 26 3.34 6.32 13.31
CA LEU A 26 2.82 6.45 11.94
C LEU A 26 2.98 5.15 11.14
N PHE A 27 4.08 4.43 11.36
CA PHE A 27 4.38 3.17 10.71
C PHE A 27 4.78 2.09 11.71
N ARG A 28 4.60 0.84 11.30
CA ARG A 28 5.13 -0.34 11.97
C ARG A 28 5.97 -1.15 10.98
N ASP A 29 6.99 -1.81 11.49
CA ASP A 29 7.74 -2.79 10.71
C ASP A 29 7.01 -4.15 10.66
N ALA A 30 7.59 -5.12 9.95
CA ALA A 30 7.03 -6.45 9.78
C ALA A 30 6.90 -7.24 11.10
N THR A 31 7.61 -6.84 12.15
CA THR A 31 7.51 -7.45 13.49
C THR A 31 6.41 -6.81 14.35
N GLY A 32 5.75 -5.77 13.82
CA GLY A 32 4.72 -5.01 14.50
C GLY A 32 5.26 -3.90 15.40
N ARG A 33 6.58 -3.69 15.45
CA ARG A 33 7.21 -2.61 16.21
C ARG A 33 6.92 -1.27 15.53
N SER A 34 6.54 -0.27 16.32
CA SER A 34 6.40 1.11 15.83
C SER A 34 7.75 1.68 15.42
N LEU A 35 7.82 2.28 14.24
CA LEU A 35 8.98 3.06 13.82
C LEU A 35 9.10 4.33 14.66
N THR A 36 10.33 4.73 14.94
CA THR A 36 10.66 6.04 15.50
C THR A 36 10.31 7.16 14.51
N PRO A 37 10.14 8.41 14.97
CA PRO A 37 9.90 9.55 14.08
C PRO A 37 10.92 9.68 12.94
N ALA A 38 12.20 9.43 13.23
CA ALA A 38 13.27 9.48 12.24
C ALA A 38 13.14 8.34 11.20
N GLU A 39 12.88 7.10 11.64
CA GLU A 39 12.64 5.96 10.75
C GLU A 39 11.40 6.20 9.87
N ALA A 40 10.33 6.76 10.43
CA ALA A 40 9.10 7.10 9.70
C ALA A 40 9.36 8.14 8.61
N ARG A 41 10.12 9.20 8.91
CA ARG A 41 10.49 10.23 7.92
C ARG A 41 11.39 9.67 6.81
N THR A 42 12.34 8.81 7.17
CA THR A 42 13.18 8.10 6.20
C THR A 42 12.35 7.22 5.29
N LYS A 43 11.37 6.48 5.85
CA LYS A 43 10.45 5.66 5.07
C LYS A 43 9.66 6.48 4.05
N LEU A 44 9.06 7.60 4.46
CA LEU A 44 8.36 8.52 3.53
C LEU A 44 9.28 9.02 2.42
N THR A 45 10.54 9.31 2.74
CA THR A 45 11.55 9.73 1.75
C THR A 45 11.86 8.62 0.74
N ILE A 46 12.02 7.38 1.22
CA ILE A 46 12.24 6.20 0.37
C ILE A 46 11.02 5.94 -0.52
N ASP A 47 9.80 6.00 0.01
CA ASP A 47 8.57 5.80 -0.76
C ASP A 47 8.40 6.89 -1.83
N LYS A 48 8.70 8.15 -1.50
CA LYS A 48 8.73 9.23 -2.50
C LYS A 48 9.78 8.99 -3.57
N ALA A 49 10.99 8.53 -3.20
CA ALA A 49 12.04 8.19 -4.16
C ALA A 49 11.67 7.03 -5.10
N ARG A 50 10.76 6.13 -4.66
CA ARG A 50 10.18 5.07 -5.49
C ARG A 50 9.06 5.56 -6.42
N GLY A 51 8.72 6.85 -6.37
CA GLY A 51 7.65 7.44 -7.19
C GLY A 51 6.26 7.32 -6.57
N HIS A 52 6.14 6.87 -5.32
CA HIS A 52 4.86 6.86 -4.62
C HIS A 52 4.48 8.29 -4.24
N LYS A 53 3.24 8.70 -4.55
CA LYS A 53 2.63 9.93 -4.06
C LYS A 53 1.74 9.69 -2.85
N VAL A 54 1.09 8.52 -2.82
CA VAL A 54 0.16 8.14 -1.77
C VAL A 54 0.49 6.77 -1.19
N LEU A 55 0.14 6.54 0.08
CA LEU A 55 0.35 5.27 0.80
C LEU A 55 -0.97 4.77 1.42
N PRO A 56 -1.17 3.45 1.55
CA PRO A 56 -2.36 2.91 2.21
C PRO A 56 -2.37 3.20 3.71
N MET A 57 -3.51 3.68 4.24
CA MET A 57 -3.72 3.95 5.68
C MET A 57 -4.28 2.74 6.43
N SER A 58 -3.63 1.58 6.30
CA SER A 58 -3.96 0.38 7.09
C SER A 58 -2.76 -0.08 7.90
N LYS A 59 -3.00 -0.49 9.14
CA LYS A 59 -1.98 -1.09 10.02
C LYS A 59 -1.32 -2.31 9.37
N GLU A 60 -2.05 -3.03 8.54
CA GLU A 60 -1.61 -4.28 7.90
C GLU A 60 -0.96 -4.01 6.54
N CYS A 61 -1.37 -2.95 5.84
CA CYS A 61 -0.87 -2.62 4.50
C CYS A 61 0.20 -1.52 4.46
N GLY A 62 0.47 -0.84 5.57
CA GLY A 62 1.50 0.22 5.67
C GLY A 62 2.92 -0.29 5.93
N ALA A 63 3.07 -1.57 6.32
CA ALA A 63 4.36 -2.16 6.69
C ALA A 63 5.14 -2.76 5.51
N ALA A 64 4.45 -3.22 4.45
CA ALA A 64 5.01 -3.88 3.27
C ALA A 64 4.01 -3.79 2.08
N LEU A 65 4.17 -4.63 1.05
CA LEU A 65 3.09 -4.89 0.09
C LEU A 65 1.83 -5.33 0.85
N CYS A 66 0.69 -4.71 0.55
CA CYS A 66 -0.56 -4.95 1.28
C CYS A 66 -0.94 -6.44 1.24
N PRO A 67 -1.00 -7.14 2.39
CA PRO A 67 -1.34 -8.57 2.41
C PRO A 67 -2.76 -8.84 1.92
N HIS A 68 -3.65 -7.84 2.02
CA HIS A 68 -5.03 -7.89 1.53
C HIS A 68 -5.15 -7.65 0.02
N ALA A 69 -4.03 -7.63 -0.73
CA ALA A 69 -4.08 -7.46 -2.17
C ALA A 69 -5.06 -8.47 -2.81
N THR A 70 -5.05 -9.72 -2.39
CA THR A 70 -5.95 -10.77 -2.90
C THR A 70 -7.43 -10.56 -2.55
N ASP A 71 -7.74 -9.80 -1.50
CA ASP A 71 -9.11 -9.58 -0.97
C ASP A 71 -9.76 -8.31 -1.54
N GLY A 72 -9.27 -7.80 -2.67
CA GLY A 72 -9.77 -6.58 -3.31
C GLY A 72 -9.06 -5.30 -2.82
N CYS A 73 -8.03 -5.43 -1.98
CA CYS A 73 -7.05 -4.37 -1.79
C CYS A 73 -5.95 -4.41 -2.88
N SER A 74 -6.10 -5.28 -3.89
CA SER A 74 -5.31 -5.27 -5.13
C SER A 74 -5.64 -4.03 -5.93
N GLY A 75 -4.62 -3.31 -6.39
CA GLY A 75 -4.81 -2.13 -7.24
C GLY A 75 -4.81 -0.81 -6.48
N PHE A 76 -4.15 -0.74 -5.31
CA PHE A 76 -3.80 0.55 -4.73
C PHE A 76 -2.95 1.35 -5.72
N ASP A 77 -3.46 2.49 -6.17
CA ASP A 77 -2.73 3.36 -7.07
C ASP A 77 -1.83 4.31 -6.28
N TYR A 78 -0.55 3.95 -6.17
CA TYR A 78 0.48 4.76 -5.53
C TYR A 78 0.74 6.09 -6.23
N SER A 79 0.27 6.30 -7.47
CA SER A 79 0.48 7.53 -8.23
C SER A 79 -0.50 8.66 -7.89
N GLY A 80 -1.54 8.37 -7.09
CA GLY A 80 -2.47 9.36 -6.56
C GLY A 80 -3.93 8.87 -6.41
N GLY A 81 -4.32 7.77 -7.06
CA GLY A 81 -5.68 7.23 -6.99
C GLY A 81 -6.02 6.49 -5.68
N GLY A 82 -5.01 6.00 -4.95
CA GLY A 82 -5.20 5.33 -3.67
C GLY A 82 -5.96 4.01 -3.77
N CYS A 83 -6.58 3.57 -2.67
CA CYS A 83 -7.34 2.32 -2.65
C CYS A 83 -8.73 2.54 -3.27
N PRO A 84 -9.17 1.75 -4.26
CA PRO A 84 -10.55 1.83 -4.80
C PRO A 84 -11.63 1.45 -3.80
N GLY A 85 -11.25 0.89 -2.65
CA GLY A 85 -12.16 0.33 -1.67
C GLY A 85 -12.76 -0.99 -2.16
N TYR A 86 -13.34 -1.74 -1.23
CA TYR A 86 -14.12 -2.93 -1.56
C TYR A 86 -15.57 -2.68 -1.15
N GLN A 87 -16.54 -3.01 -2.02
CA GLN A 87 -17.93 -3.07 -1.60
C GLN A 87 -18.06 -4.26 -0.63
N ARG A 88 -18.31 -3.99 0.66
CA ARG A 88 -18.87 -5.02 1.57
C ARG A 88 -20.33 -5.27 1.19
N GLY A 89 -20.55 -5.92 0.05
CA GLY A 89 -21.83 -6.56 -0.22
C GLY A 89 -21.99 -7.74 0.75
N ASN A 90 -23.19 -7.92 1.31
CA ASN A 90 -23.51 -9.12 2.09
C ASN A 90 -23.26 -10.36 1.20
N GLY A 91 -22.11 -11.00 1.39
CA GLY A 91 -21.79 -12.35 0.92
C GLY A 91 -21.76 -12.59 -0.60
N LYS A 92 -20.62 -12.32 -1.25
CA LYS A 92 -19.92 -13.27 -2.15
C LYS A 92 -18.60 -12.64 -2.61
N ALA A 93 -17.48 -13.35 -2.42
CA ALA A 93 -16.19 -12.95 -2.95
C ALA A 93 -16.27 -12.77 -4.48
N ALA A 94 -15.71 -11.66 -4.98
CA ALA A 94 -15.60 -11.43 -6.41
C ALA A 94 -14.62 -12.45 -7.03
N PRO A 95 -14.90 -12.97 -8.24
CA PRO A 95 -14.04 -13.97 -8.86
C PRO A 95 -12.69 -13.37 -9.25
N HIS A 96 -11.62 -14.03 -8.83
CA HIS A 96 -10.25 -13.72 -9.21
C HIS A 96 -10.09 -13.78 -10.74
N SER A 97 -9.65 -12.68 -11.35
CA SER A 97 -9.13 -12.71 -12.72
C SER A 97 -7.75 -13.35 -12.67
N THR A 98 -7.64 -14.60 -13.09
CA THR A 98 -6.36 -15.31 -13.24
C THR A 98 -5.56 -14.65 -14.35
N ALA A 99 -4.59 -13.81 -13.98
CA ALA A 99 -3.57 -13.33 -14.90
C ALA A 99 -2.67 -14.51 -15.30
N THR A 100 -2.80 -14.89 -16.56
CA THR A 100 -1.89 -15.61 -17.47
C THR A 100 -0.61 -16.18 -16.86
N THR A 101 -0.56 -17.51 -16.73
CA THR A 101 0.70 -18.27 -16.70
C THR A 101 1.33 -18.18 -18.09
N THR A 102 2.44 -17.45 -18.22
CA THR A 102 3.33 -17.58 -19.37
C THR A 102 4.19 -18.82 -19.15
N GLU A 103 3.91 -19.87 -19.90
CA GLU A 103 4.77 -21.06 -19.99
C GLU A 103 6.04 -20.68 -20.78
N VAL A 104 7.19 -20.73 -20.11
CA VAL A 104 8.51 -20.78 -20.77
C VAL A 104 8.84 -22.24 -21.00
N ASN A 105 8.81 -22.68 -22.25
CA ASN A 105 9.30 -23.99 -22.66
C ASN A 105 10.79 -23.85 -23.00
N ASP A 106 11.66 -24.17 -22.05
CA ASP A 106 13.05 -24.52 -22.32
C ASP A 106 13.10 -25.98 -22.77
N ALA A 107 13.22 -26.21 -24.07
CA ALA A 107 13.59 -27.50 -24.63
C ALA A 107 15.09 -27.48 -24.96
N ALA A 108 15.89 -28.16 -24.14
CA ALA A 108 17.28 -28.50 -24.41
C ALA A 108 17.53 -29.97 -24.06
N ASP A 109 18.22 -30.68 -24.96
CA ASP A 109 18.91 -31.98 -24.83
C ASP A 109 18.03 -33.23 -24.52
N GLU A 110 18.12 -34.37 -25.22
CA GLU A 110 19.12 -34.95 -26.14
C GLU A 110 18.45 -35.81 -27.24
#